data_AF-A0A2A5E087-F1
#
_entry.id   AF-A0A2A5E087-F1
#
_cell.length_a   1.000
_cell.length_b   1.000
_cell.length_c   1.000
_cell.angle_alpha   90.00
_cell.angle_beta   90.00
_cell.angle_gamma   90.00
#
_symmetry.space_group_name_H-M   'P 1'
#
loop_
_entity.id
_entity.type
_entity.pdbx_description
1 polymer ?
#
loop_
_entity_poly.entity_id
_entity_poly.type
_entity_poly.pdbx_seq_one_letter_code
_entity_poly.pdbx_strand_id
1 'polypeptide(L)'
;MGIILRISKNIKANLHELIDHFENPKALLNYSIKEMEATLYEVSIKTTKSVANRKILEQKLERAKNDLKQFQDNAENAVKSNKDEIAKEFLRKSNIALERVGILETELIEAAKLAEHMKAHLTSSKDSLEHAKEKRVNLLTRHHLAEMRAESKKLRRQCRGACKKSMYKSENVFTSTTMKDFEEKLERKLAEIDAEDEIDNLSFDTINAETTTEDLEVEEQLLALKEKLNH
;
A
#
# COMPACT_ATOMS: atom_id res chain seq x y z
N MET A 1 -13.43 -17.70 24.87
CA MET A 1 -14.41 -16.73 24.33
C MET A 1 -13.76 -15.35 24.31
N GLY A 2 -12.74 -15.04 23.51
CA GLY A 2 -12.71 -15.12 22.05
C GLY A 2 -12.78 -13.71 21.45
N ILE A 3 -11.78 -12.86 21.76
CA ILE A 3 -11.66 -11.44 21.33
C ILE A 3 -11.63 -11.30 19.78
N ILE A 4 -11.46 -12.42 19.07
CA ILE A 4 -11.26 -12.49 17.62
C ILE A 4 -12.60 -12.46 16.83
N LEU A 5 -13.76 -12.55 17.48
CA LEU A 5 -15.07 -12.54 16.79
C LEU A 5 -15.70 -11.15 16.59
N ARG A 6 -15.09 -10.06 17.05
CA ARG A 6 -15.66 -8.70 16.89
C ARG A 6 -15.15 -7.91 15.67
N ILE A 7 -14.10 -8.35 15.00
CA ILE A 7 -13.49 -7.56 13.91
C ILE A 7 -14.20 -7.79 12.56
N SER A 8 -14.92 -8.91 12.38
CA SER A 8 -15.49 -9.28 11.07
C SER A 8 -16.94 -8.79 10.81
N LYS A 9 -17.68 -8.28 11.81
CA LYS A 9 -19.12 -7.98 11.63
C LYS A 9 -19.57 -6.52 11.67
N ASN A 10 -18.68 -5.52 11.80
CA ASN A 10 -19.12 -4.11 11.91
C ASN A 10 -18.25 -3.06 11.18
N ILE A 11 -17.61 -3.40 10.05
CA ILE A 11 -16.89 -2.38 9.24
C ILE A 11 -17.86 -1.60 8.31
N LYS A 12 -19.11 -2.05 8.13
CA LYS A 12 -20.10 -1.33 7.30
C LYS A 12 -20.92 -0.25 8.03
N ALA A 13 -20.91 -0.19 9.36
CA ALA A 13 -21.89 0.65 10.07
C ALA A 13 -21.37 1.98 10.64
N ASN A 14 -20.16 2.08 11.20
CA ASN A 14 -19.82 3.24 12.06
C ASN A 14 -18.50 3.97 11.75
N LEU A 15 -18.05 4.00 10.50
CA LEU A 15 -16.92 4.89 10.13
C LEU A 15 -17.31 6.38 10.09
N HIS A 16 -18.61 6.71 10.06
CA HIS A 16 -19.07 8.11 10.09
C HIS A 16 -18.95 8.73 11.48
N GLU A 17 -19.28 8.00 12.56
CA GLU A 17 -19.30 8.54 13.94
C GLU A 17 -17.91 8.63 14.60
N LEU A 18 -16.92 7.86 14.14
CA LEU A 18 -15.56 7.87 14.69
C LEU A 18 -14.67 8.99 14.12
N ILE A 19 -15.05 9.61 13.00
CA ILE A 19 -14.31 10.74 12.41
C ILE A 19 -14.56 12.02 13.22
N ASP A 20 -15.74 12.17 13.82
CA ASP A 20 -16.13 13.39 14.55
C ASP A 20 -15.55 13.47 15.98
N HIS A 21 -14.86 12.43 16.46
CA HIS A 21 -14.32 12.35 17.83
C HIS A 21 -12.81 12.09 17.93
N PHE A 22 -12.11 11.94 16.81
CA PHE A 22 -10.66 11.74 16.80
C PHE A 22 -9.93 13.02 16.42
N GLU A 23 -9.09 13.52 17.33
CA GLU A 23 -8.24 14.70 17.10
C GLU A 23 -7.31 14.56 15.87
N ASN A 24 -6.98 13.34 15.43
CA ASN A 24 -6.06 13.09 14.31
C ASN A 24 -6.47 11.88 13.45
N PRO A 25 -7.39 12.02 12.47
CA PRO A 25 -7.83 10.91 11.62
C PRO A 25 -6.71 10.33 10.75
N LYS A 26 -5.69 11.13 10.43
CA LYS A 26 -4.49 10.68 9.70
C LYS A 26 -3.70 9.62 10.47
N ALA A 27 -3.52 9.80 11.77
CA ALA A 27 -2.80 8.86 12.61
C ALA A 27 -3.55 7.53 12.72
N LEU A 28 -4.87 7.59 12.91
CA LEU A 28 -5.73 6.41 13.02
C LEU A 28 -5.70 5.57 11.73
N LEU A 29 -5.89 6.20 10.56
CA LEU A 29 -5.86 5.49 9.28
C LEU A 29 -4.49 4.87 8.99
N ASN A 30 -3.40 5.58 9.32
CA ASN A 30 -2.04 5.05 9.17
C ASN A 30 -1.79 3.85 10.09
N TYR A 31 -2.26 3.91 11.34
CA TYR A 31 -2.18 2.81 12.28
C TYR A 31 -2.95 1.58 11.77
N SER A 32 -4.17 1.78 11.27
CA SER A 32 -4.98 0.68 10.71
C SER A 32 -4.30 -0.01 9.53
N ILE A 33 -3.66 0.75 8.61
CA ILE A 33 -2.88 0.15 7.52
C ILE A 33 -1.71 -0.67 8.04
N LYS A 34 -0.97 -0.17 9.05
CA LYS A 34 0.14 -0.92 9.66
C LYS A 34 -0.31 -2.22 10.32
N GLU A 35 -1.47 -2.20 10.99
CA GLU A 35 -2.06 -3.40 11.57
C GLU A 35 -2.47 -4.41 10.48
N MET A 36 -3.05 -3.94 9.37
CA MET A 36 -3.33 -4.78 8.21
C MET A 36 -2.05 -5.35 7.56
N GLU A 37 -0.96 -4.60 7.53
CA GLU A 37 0.35 -5.07 7.05
C GLU A 37 0.96 -6.14 7.98
N ALA A 38 0.85 -5.94 9.29
CA ALA A 38 1.29 -6.93 10.28
C ALA A 38 0.50 -8.24 10.18
N THR A 39 -0.83 -8.15 10.07
CA THR A 39 -1.67 -9.33 9.87
C THR A 39 -1.39 -10.03 8.54
N LEU A 40 -1.13 -9.27 7.46
CA LEU A 40 -0.72 -9.84 6.17
C LEU A 40 0.60 -10.61 6.28
N TYR A 41 1.56 -10.09 7.04
CA TYR A 41 2.83 -10.78 7.30
C TYR A 41 2.62 -12.10 8.06
N GLU A 42 1.77 -12.11 9.09
CA GLU A 42 1.42 -13.33 9.81
C GLU A 42 0.73 -14.37 8.92
N VAL A 43 -0.21 -13.93 8.08
CA VAL A 43 -0.88 -14.80 7.10
C VAL A 43 0.14 -15.36 6.12
N SER A 44 1.08 -14.54 5.64
CA SER A 44 2.16 -14.98 4.75
C SER A 44 3.03 -16.08 5.38
N ILE A 45 3.40 -15.94 6.65
CA ILE A 45 4.15 -16.98 7.38
C ILE A 45 3.32 -18.27 7.47
N LYS A 46 2.04 -18.18 7.84
CA LYS A 46 1.15 -19.35 7.96
C LYS A 46 0.97 -20.05 6.61
N THR A 47 0.77 -19.29 5.53
CA THR A 47 0.67 -19.82 4.17
C THR A 47 1.99 -20.49 3.75
N THR A 48 3.13 -19.87 4.05
CA THR A 48 4.45 -20.45 3.76
C THR A 48 4.65 -21.78 4.48
N LYS A 49 4.31 -21.85 5.78
CA LYS A 49 4.36 -23.10 6.56
C LYS A 49 3.46 -24.18 5.98
N SER A 50 2.24 -23.82 5.58
CA SER A 50 1.28 -24.76 4.96
C SER A 50 1.80 -25.32 3.63
N VAL A 51 2.33 -24.45 2.76
CA VAL A 51 2.93 -24.84 1.47
C VAL A 51 4.18 -25.70 1.67
N ALA A 52 5.01 -25.37 2.67
CA ALA A 52 6.19 -26.16 3.02
C ALA A 52 5.79 -27.56 3.52
N ASN A 53 4.77 -27.67 4.38
CA ASN A 53 4.28 -28.95 4.86
C ASN A 53 3.80 -29.84 3.69
N ARG A 54 3.03 -29.28 2.75
CA ARG A 54 2.62 -29.97 1.53
C ARG A 54 3.83 -30.48 0.74
N LYS A 55 4.86 -29.65 0.52
CA LYS A 55 6.09 -30.07 -0.19
C LYS A 55 6.85 -31.18 0.53
N ILE A 56 6.91 -31.13 1.86
CA ILE A 56 7.55 -32.18 2.67
C ILE A 56 6.78 -33.50 2.52
N LEU A 57 5.44 -33.46 2.53
CA LEU A 57 4.61 -34.64 2.30
C LEU A 57 4.78 -35.19 0.88
N GLU A 58 4.88 -34.34 -0.15
CA GLU A 58 5.19 -34.76 -1.53
C GLU A 58 6.50 -35.55 -1.59
N GLN A 59 7.56 -35.03 -0.98
CA GLN A 59 8.86 -35.71 -0.93
C GLN A 59 8.82 -37.01 -0.14
N LYS A 60 8.09 -37.06 0.99
CA LYS A 60 7.90 -38.29 1.77
C LYS A 60 7.15 -39.35 0.96
N LEU A 61 6.10 -38.95 0.25
CA LEU A 61 5.32 -39.82 -0.61
C LEU A 61 6.18 -40.38 -1.75
N GLU A 62 7.00 -39.54 -2.40
CA GLU A 62 7.89 -39.98 -3.46
C GLU A 62 8.89 -41.03 -2.97
N ARG A 63 9.51 -40.81 -1.79
CA ARG A 63 10.39 -41.80 -1.16
C ARG A 63 9.66 -43.11 -0.87
N ALA A 64 8.45 -43.04 -0.28
CA ALA A 64 7.66 -44.23 0.02
C ALA A 64 7.27 -45.00 -1.26
N LYS A 65 6.97 -44.31 -2.36
CA LYS A 65 6.71 -44.92 -3.66
C LYS A 65 7.96 -45.59 -4.24
N ASN A 66 9.14 -45.01 -4.04
CA ASN A 66 10.39 -45.63 -4.46
C ASN A 66 10.71 -46.89 -3.62
N ASP A 67 10.50 -46.84 -2.30
CA ASP A 67 10.66 -48.01 -1.44
C ASP A 67 9.71 -49.14 -1.86
N LEU A 68 8.44 -48.81 -2.14
CA LEU A 68 7.45 -49.76 -2.65
C LEU A 68 7.93 -50.43 -3.95
N LYS A 69 8.38 -49.64 -4.92
CA LYS A 69 8.93 -50.16 -6.19
C LYS A 69 10.13 -51.08 -5.94
N GLN A 70 11.06 -50.67 -5.09
CA GLN A 70 12.22 -51.50 -4.76
C GLN A 70 11.83 -52.84 -4.14
N PHE A 71 10.84 -52.89 -3.25
CA PHE A 71 10.35 -54.16 -2.70
C PHE A 71 9.67 -55.03 -3.75
N GLN A 72 8.91 -54.43 -4.68
CA GLN A 72 8.31 -55.14 -5.81
C GLN A 72 9.38 -55.72 -6.74
N ASP A 73 10.36 -54.91 -7.16
CA ASP A 73 11.46 -55.34 -8.01
C ASP A 73 12.27 -56.47 -7.36
N ASN A 74 12.54 -56.37 -6.06
CA ASN A 74 13.25 -57.41 -5.30
C ASN A 74 12.42 -58.70 -5.18
N ALA A 75 11.10 -58.60 -4.99
CA ALA A 75 10.21 -59.76 -5.02
C ALA A 75 10.25 -60.44 -6.38
N GLU A 76 10.15 -59.69 -7.48
CA GLU A 76 10.23 -60.23 -8.84
C GLU A 76 11.58 -60.93 -9.10
N ASN A 77 12.69 -60.33 -8.67
CA ASN A 77 14.02 -60.92 -8.81
C ASN A 77 14.18 -62.20 -7.99
N ALA A 78 13.58 -62.27 -6.79
CA ALA A 78 13.58 -63.47 -5.97
C ALA A 78 12.78 -64.61 -6.62
N VAL A 79 11.62 -64.31 -7.23
CA VAL A 79 10.83 -65.27 -8.01
C VAL A 79 11.62 -65.78 -9.21
N LYS A 80 12.26 -64.88 -9.98
CA LYS A 80 13.14 -65.28 -11.12
C LYS A 80 14.30 -66.18 -10.69
N SER A 81 14.73 -66.07 -9.44
CA SER A 81 15.79 -66.89 -8.84
C SER A 81 15.29 -68.17 -8.16
N ASN A 82 13.99 -68.52 -8.30
CA ASN A 82 13.32 -69.64 -7.61
C ASN A 82 13.47 -69.61 -6.08
N LYS A 83 13.53 -68.42 -5.48
CA LYS A 83 13.66 -68.19 -4.03
C LYS A 83 12.33 -67.71 -3.45
N ASP A 84 11.33 -68.59 -3.45
CA ASP A 84 9.93 -68.24 -3.14
C ASP A 84 9.73 -67.71 -1.71
N GLU A 85 10.46 -68.24 -0.72
CA GLU A 85 10.35 -67.75 0.66
C GLU A 85 10.84 -66.30 0.79
N ILE A 86 11.92 -65.94 0.09
CA ILE A 86 12.44 -64.57 0.06
C ILE A 86 11.49 -63.65 -0.71
N ALA A 87 10.89 -64.13 -1.81
CA ALA A 87 9.88 -63.38 -2.54
C ALA A 87 8.67 -63.05 -1.66
N LYS A 88 8.16 -64.02 -0.88
CA LYS A 88 7.06 -63.80 0.08
C LYS A 88 7.40 -62.74 1.12
N GLU A 89 8.63 -62.69 1.62
CA GLU A 89 9.06 -61.63 2.54
C GLU A 89 9.06 -60.24 1.90
N PHE A 90 9.59 -60.10 0.69
CA PHE A 90 9.55 -58.83 -0.04
C PHE A 90 8.13 -58.39 -0.37
N LEU A 91 7.23 -59.33 -0.72
CA LEU A 91 5.81 -59.02 -0.92
C LEU A 91 5.12 -58.53 0.36
N ARG A 92 5.44 -59.12 1.53
CA ARG A 92 4.94 -58.60 2.82
C ARG A 92 5.42 -57.16 3.06
N LYS A 93 6.70 -56.87 2.80
CA LYS A 93 7.25 -55.50 2.91
C LYS A 93 6.61 -54.54 1.91
N SER A 94 6.38 -54.98 0.68
CA SER A 94 5.65 -54.23 -0.35
C SER A 94 4.24 -53.88 0.10
N ASN A 95 3.50 -54.81 0.71
CA ASN A 95 2.14 -54.53 1.19
C ASN A 95 2.13 -53.44 2.29
N ILE A 96 3.07 -53.50 3.23
CA ILE A 96 3.24 -52.47 4.27
C ILE A 96 3.61 -51.11 3.65
N ALA A 97 4.52 -51.12 2.66
CA ALA A 97 4.89 -49.90 1.95
C ALA A 97 3.72 -49.31 1.15
N LEU A 98 2.87 -50.14 0.57
CA LEU A 98 1.68 -49.74 -0.17
C LEU A 98 0.63 -49.09 0.75
N GLU A 99 0.39 -49.66 1.93
CA GLU A 99 -0.46 -49.05 2.94
C GLU A 99 0.07 -47.67 3.37
N ARG A 100 1.38 -47.56 3.61
CA ARG A 100 2.05 -46.29 3.93
C ARG A 100 1.91 -45.26 2.81
N VAL A 101 2.04 -45.67 1.55
CA VAL A 101 1.81 -44.80 0.39
C VAL A 101 0.37 -44.28 0.41
N GLY A 102 -0.62 -45.15 0.63
CA GLY A 102 -2.03 -44.77 0.71
C GLY A 102 -2.31 -43.73 1.80
N ILE A 103 -1.73 -43.91 2.99
CA ILE A 103 -1.84 -42.93 4.10
C ILE A 103 -1.20 -41.58 3.72
N LEU A 104 -0.01 -41.60 3.10
CA LEU A 104 0.66 -40.36 2.69
C LEU A 104 -0.07 -39.64 1.55
N GLU A 105 -0.76 -40.38 0.66
CA GLU A 105 -1.59 -39.80 -0.39
C GLU A 105 -2.81 -39.07 0.18
N THR A 106 -3.50 -39.65 1.16
CA THR A 106 -4.64 -38.99 1.81
C THR A 106 -4.20 -37.74 2.59
N GLU A 107 -3.12 -37.84 3.37
CA GLU A 107 -2.53 -36.69 4.06
C GLU A 107 -2.10 -35.58 3.09
N LEU A 108 -1.51 -35.95 1.94
CA LEU A 108 -1.09 -34.98 0.93
C LEU A 108 -2.30 -34.25 0.32
N ILE A 109 -3.41 -34.95 0.06
CA ILE A 109 -4.64 -34.33 -0.46
C ILE A 109 -5.17 -33.29 0.53
N GLU A 110 -5.20 -33.61 1.82
CA GLU A 110 -5.64 -32.67 2.86
C GLU A 110 -4.71 -31.47 2.98
N ALA A 111 -3.39 -31.71 2.99
CA ALA A 111 -2.38 -30.65 3.03
C ALA A 111 -2.42 -29.75 1.77
N ALA A 112 -2.72 -30.32 0.60
CA ALA A 112 -2.88 -29.58 -0.65
C ALA A 112 -4.09 -28.64 -0.58
N LYS A 113 -5.25 -29.14 -0.14
CA LYS A 113 -6.45 -28.33 0.06
C LYS A 113 -6.20 -27.17 1.02
N LEU A 114 -5.54 -27.44 2.16
CA LEU A 114 -5.20 -26.41 3.13
C LEU A 114 -4.23 -25.36 2.54
N ALA A 115 -3.22 -25.79 1.80
CA ALA A 115 -2.26 -24.90 1.17
C ALA A 115 -2.93 -23.99 0.13
N GLU A 116 -3.82 -24.52 -0.69
CA GLU A 116 -4.59 -23.73 -1.66
C GLU A 116 -5.52 -22.73 -0.97
N HIS A 117 -6.25 -23.17 0.05
CA HIS A 117 -7.10 -22.28 0.85
C HIS A 117 -6.29 -21.14 1.49
N MET A 118 -5.12 -21.44 2.06
CA MET A 118 -4.24 -20.42 2.65
C MET A 118 -3.64 -19.47 1.59
N LYS A 119 -3.39 -19.94 0.37
CA LYS A 119 -2.97 -19.08 -0.75
C LYS A 119 -4.08 -18.13 -1.17
N ALA A 120 -5.31 -18.64 -1.32
CA ALA A 120 -6.47 -17.81 -1.67
C ALA A 120 -6.80 -16.78 -0.58
N HIS A 121 -6.66 -17.16 0.69
CA HIS A 121 -6.82 -16.22 1.81
C HIS A 121 -5.73 -15.14 1.78
N LEU A 122 -4.48 -15.49 1.45
CA LEU A 122 -3.38 -14.54 1.32
C LEU A 122 -3.64 -13.54 0.18
N THR A 123 -4.12 -13.98 -0.99
CA THR A 123 -4.46 -13.07 -2.10
C THR A 123 -5.59 -12.14 -1.70
N SER A 124 -6.68 -12.66 -1.15
CA SER A 124 -7.80 -11.83 -0.68
C SER A 124 -7.39 -10.81 0.40
N SER A 125 -6.45 -11.17 1.27
CA SER A 125 -5.89 -10.26 2.28
C SER A 125 -5.04 -9.15 1.67
N LYS A 126 -4.29 -9.44 0.58
CA LYS A 126 -3.54 -8.42 -0.17
C LYS A 126 -4.49 -7.44 -0.85
N ASP A 127 -5.52 -7.93 -1.53
CA ASP A 127 -6.51 -7.10 -2.21
C ASP A 127 -7.24 -6.20 -1.20
N SER A 128 -7.57 -6.75 -0.01
CA SER A 128 -8.18 -5.99 1.07
C SER A 128 -7.28 -4.88 1.60
N LEU A 129 -5.96 -5.11 1.71
CA LEU A 129 -4.99 -4.11 2.11
C LEU A 129 -4.86 -3.00 1.05
N GLU A 130 -4.84 -3.36 -0.23
CA GLU A 130 -4.79 -2.40 -1.34
C GLU A 130 -6.02 -1.48 -1.33
N HIS A 131 -7.22 -2.06 -1.24
CA HIS A 131 -8.45 -1.29 -1.10
C HIS A 131 -8.49 -0.41 0.16
N ALA A 132 -7.91 -0.87 1.27
CA ALA A 132 -7.79 -0.05 2.47
C ALA A 132 -6.85 1.15 2.25
N LYS A 133 -5.74 0.96 1.53
CA LYS A 133 -4.81 2.05 1.17
C LYS A 133 -5.48 3.09 0.28
N GLU A 134 -6.24 2.67 -0.73
CA GLU A 134 -7.04 3.57 -1.57
C GLU A 134 -8.08 4.36 -0.75
N LYS A 135 -8.83 3.67 0.11
CA LYS A 135 -9.80 4.30 1.00
C LYS A 135 -9.17 5.31 1.93
N ARG A 136 -7.98 5.02 2.48
CA ARG A 136 -7.23 5.97 3.31
C ARG A 136 -6.92 7.25 2.53
N VAL A 137 -6.41 7.14 1.30
CA VAL A 137 -6.12 8.32 0.46
C VAL A 137 -7.39 9.13 0.24
N ASN A 138 -8.48 8.49 -0.18
CA ASN A 138 -9.77 9.16 -0.40
C ASN A 138 -10.31 9.86 0.86
N LEU A 139 -10.20 9.22 2.02
CA LEU A 139 -10.64 9.80 3.30
C LEU A 139 -9.78 10.99 3.71
N LEU A 140 -8.46 10.91 3.56
CA LEU A 140 -7.55 12.01 3.84
C LEU A 140 -7.81 13.22 2.93
N THR A 141 -8.03 12.99 1.63
CA THR A 141 -8.35 14.07 0.68
C THR A 141 -9.68 14.73 1.05
N ARG A 142 -10.69 13.95 1.40
CA ARG A 142 -11.99 14.47 1.86
C ARG A 142 -11.87 15.27 3.15
N HIS A 143 -11.07 14.79 4.09
CA HIS A 143 -10.79 15.49 5.34
C HIS A 143 -10.13 16.85 5.06
N HIS A 144 -9.06 16.87 4.27
CA HIS A 144 -8.36 18.10 3.90
C HIS A 144 -9.29 19.11 3.20
N LEU A 145 -10.13 18.65 2.28
CA LEU A 145 -11.13 19.50 1.61
C LEU A 145 -12.19 20.03 2.60
N ALA A 146 -12.57 19.25 3.61
CA ALA A 146 -13.49 19.70 4.66
C ALA A 146 -12.84 20.75 5.56
N GLU A 147 -11.56 20.60 5.93
CA GLU A 147 -10.78 21.58 6.68
C GLU A 147 -10.68 22.91 5.92
N MET A 148 -10.27 22.87 4.65
CA MET A 148 -10.18 24.07 3.78
C MET A 148 -11.53 24.80 3.68
N ARG A 149 -12.63 24.07 3.54
CA ARG A 149 -13.99 24.66 3.54
C ARG A 149 -14.38 25.25 4.88
N ALA A 150 -14.00 24.60 5.99
CA ALA A 150 -14.27 25.11 7.34
C ALA A 150 -13.50 26.41 7.60
N GLU A 151 -12.23 26.46 7.20
CA GLU A 151 -11.38 27.64 7.30
C GLU A 151 -11.90 28.80 6.43
N SER A 152 -12.23 28.55 5.16
CA SER A 152 -12.87 29.54 4.28
C SER A 152 -14.17 30.11 4.87
N LYS A 153 -15.02 29.26 5.48
CA LYS A 153 -16.23 29.71 6.19
C LYS A 153 -15.90 30.57 7.42
N LYS A 154 -14.84 30.24 8.18
CA LYS A 154 -14.37 31.06 9.32
C LYS A 154 -13.91 32.42 8.85
N LEU A 155 -13.05 32.48 7.82
CA LEU A 155 -12.56 33.74 7.23
C LEU A 155 -13.73 34.59 6.71
N ARG A 156 -14.66 33.99 5.96
CA ARG A 156 -15.86 34.69 5.45
C ARG A 156 -16.80 35.18 6.56
N ARG A 157 -16.79 34.55 7.75
CA ARG A 157 -17.51 35.03 8.94
C ARG A 157 -16.79 36.21 9.60
N GLN A 158 -15.47 36.15 9.72
CA GLN A 158 -14.65 37.25 10.25
C GLN A 158 -14.75 38.50 9.38
N CYS A 159 -14.62 38.38 8.05
CA CYS A 159 -14.80 39.51 7.13
C CYS A 159 -16.22 40.10 7.19
N ARG A 160 -17.26 39.27 7.30
CA ARG A 160 -18.65 39.76 7.49
C ARG A 160 -18.88 40.41 8.85
N GLY A 161 -18.20 39.95 9.91
CA GLY A 161 -18.24 40.58 11.24
C GLY A 161 -17.57 41.95 11.28
N ALA A 162 -16.42 42.08 10.58
CA ALA A 162 -15.72 43.35 10.41
C ALA A 162 -16.57 44.36 9.59
N CYS A 163 -17.20 43.89 8.51
CA CYS A 163 -18.05 44.73 7.67
C CYS A 163 -19.36 45.16 8.38
N LYS A 164 -19.96 44.32 9.22
CA LYS A 164 -21.13 44.71 10.04
C LYS A 164 -20.80 45.73 11.13
N LYS A 165 -19.61 45.68 11.74
CA LYS A 165 -19.18 46.69 12.75
C LYS A 165 -18.98 48.09 12.14
N SER A 166 -18.67 48.17 10.85
CA SER A 166 -18.59 49.43 10.09
C SER A 166 -19.97 49.99 9.66
N MET A 167 -21.04 49.20 9.78
CA MET A 167 -22.35 49.54 9.20
C MET A 167 -23.37 50.05 10.24
N TYR A 168 -23.10 49.89 11.55
CA TYR A 168 -23.97 50.35 12.65
C TYR A 168 -23.50 51.65 13.33
N LYS A 169 -22.66 52.46 12.67
CA LYS A 169 -22.26 53.77 13.20
C LYS A 169 -22.15 54.80 12.09
N SER A 170 -23.28 55.11 11.44
CA SER A 170 -23.42 56.30 10.60
C SER A 170 -24.90 56.58 10.38
N GLU A 171 -25.59 57.07 11.41
CA GLU A 171 -26.59 58.09 11.17
C GLU A 171 -25.83 59.42 11.26
N ASN A 172 -25.60 60.02 10.09
CA ASN A 172 -24.91 61.27 9.82
C ASN A 172 -23.42 61.34 10.25
N VAL A 173 -22.52 61.29 9.27
CA VAL A 173 -21.53 62.33 8.95
C VAL A 173 -20.50 61.76 7.95
N PHE A 174 -20.57 62.27 6.72
CA PHE A 174 -19.45 62.48 5.79
C PHE A 174 -18.85 61.26 5.05
N THR A 175 -19.52 60.88 3.95
CA THR A 175 -19.16 59.86 2.96
C THR A 175 -18.08 60.29 1.96
N SER A 176 -17.01 60.96 2.36
CA SER A 176 -15.94 61.32 1.40
C SER A 176 -14.50 61.10 1.85
N THR A 177 -14.22 61.01 3.16
CA THR A 177 -12.86 60.73 3.65
C THR A 177 -12.60 59.24 3.84
N THR A 178 -13.59 58.47 4.32
CA THR A 178 -13.41 57.02 4.54
C THR A 178 -13.45 56.21 3.26
N MET A 179 -14.10 56.71 2.21
CA MET A 179 -14.04 56.12 0.87
C MET A 179 -12.68 56.34 0.24
N LYS A 180 -12.07 57.52 0.42
CA LYS A 180 -10.69 57.80 -0.01
C LYS A 180 -9.66 56.96 0.74
N ASP A 181 -9.82 56.78 2.05
CA ASP A 181 -8.93 55.92 2.84
C ASP A 181 -9.11 54.43 2.50
N PHE A 182 -10.29 54.03 2.02
CA PHE A 182 -10.54 52.68 1.52
C PHE A 182 -10.03 52.47 0.10
N GLU A 183 -10.20 53.46 -0.77
CA GLU A 183 -9.63 53.51 -2.12
C GLU A 183 -8.11 53.48 -2.04
N GLU A 184 -7.48 54.25 -1.16
CA GLU A 184 -6.03 54.25 -0.96
C GLU A 184 -5.52 52.90 -0.40
N LYS A 185 -6.30 52.25 0.47
CA LYS A 185 -5.95 50.91 0.98
C LYS A 185 -6.20 49.80 -0.05
N LEU A 186 -7.21 49.95 -0.90
CA LEU A 186 -7.48 49.05 -2.02
C LEU A 186 -6.41 49.22 -3.09
N GLU A 187 -6.01 50.44 -3.43
CA GLU A 187 -4.88 50.72 -4.31
C GLU A 187 -3.59 50.17 -3.74
N ARG A 188 -3.32 50.31 -2.43
CA ARG A 188 -2.14 49.67 -1.81
C ARG A 188 -2.20 48.15 -1.86
N LYS A 189 -3.38 47.54 -1.65
CA LYS A 189 -3.54 46.09 -1.69
C LYS A 189 -3.49 45.54 -3.12
N LEU A 190 -4.02 46.28 -4.09
CA LEU A 190 -3.90 45.95 -5.51
C LEU A 190 -2.45 46.15 -5.98
N ALA A 191 -1.76 47.20 -5.54
CA ALA A 191 -0.34 47.40 -5.80
C ALA A 191 0.54 46.35 -5.09
N GLU A 192 0.14 45.84 -3.93
CA GLU A 192 0.83 44.74 -3.24
C GLU A 192 0.61 43.41 -3.96
N ILE A 193 -0.60 43.16 -4.49
CA ILE A 193 -0.89 41.99 -5.33
C ILE A 193 -0.18 42.10 -6.69
N ASP A 194 -0.20 43.27 -7.33
CA ASP A 194 0.50 43.52 -8.58
C ASP A 194 2.03 43.42 -8.38
N ALA A 195 2.55 43.86 -7.23
CA ALA A 195 3.95 43.66 -6.85
C ALA A 195 4.26 42.19 -6.50
N GLU A 196 3.32 41.44 -5.90
CA GLU A 196 3.44 40.00 -5.68
C GLU A 196 3.42 39.25 -7.03
N ASP A 197 2.59 39.65 -7.99
CA ASP A 197 2.57 39.12 -9.36
C ASP A 197 3.85 39.54 -10.13
N GLU A 198 4.40 40.74 -9.92
CA GLU A 198 5.70 41.17 -10.46
C GLU A 198 6.86 40.39 -9.83
N ILE A 199 6.81 40.10 -8.52
CA ILE A 199 7.79 39.27 -7.80
C ILE A 199 7.67 37.80 -8.21
N ASP A 200 6.47 37.29 -8.46
CA ASP A 200 6.25 35.94 -8.99
C ASP A 200 6.68 35.84 -10.45
N ASN A 201 6.52 36.89 -11.26
CA ASN A 201 7.11 36.96 -12.60
C ASN A 201 8.65 37.08 -12.55
N LEU A 202 9.21 37.81 -11.59
CA LEU A 202 10.65 37.82 -11.30
C LEU A 202 11.15 36.46 -10.75
N SER A 203 10.32 35.73 -9.99
CA SER A 203 10.62 34.39 -9.46
C SER A 203 10.41 33.28 -10.48
N PHE A 204 9.63 33.52 -11.54
CA PHE A 204 9.46 32.59 -12.65
C PHE A 204 10.52 32.83 -13.73
N ASP A 205 10.94 34.07 -13.95
CA ASP A 205 12.07 34.42 -14.83
C ASP A 205 13.44 34.07 -14.21
N THR A 206 13.55 33.92 -12.88
CA THR A 206 14.82 33.50 -12.22
C THR A 206 14.93 32.01 -11.90
N ILE A 207 13.95 31.18 -12.25
CA ILE A 207 14.06 29.71 -12.10
C ILE A 207 13.96 28.97 -13.44
N ASN A 208 13.63 29.64 -14.56
CA ASN A 208 13.61 29.02 -15.90
C ASN A 208 14.41 29.75 -17.01
N ALA A 209 15.31 30.68 -16.67
CA ALA A 209 16.20 31.33 -17.63
C ALA A 209 17.71 31.03 -17.44
N GLU A 210 18.04 29.92 -16.75
CA GLU A 210 19.39 29.31 -16.81
C GLU A 210 19.26 27.85 -17.28
N THR A 211 18.71 27.68 -18.47
CA THR A 211 19.25 26.66 -19.37
C THR A 211 20.39 27.33 -20.12
N THR A 212 21.59 26.90 -19.74
CA THR A 212 22.89 27.39 -20.15
C THR A 212 23.04 27.46 -21.67
N THR A 213 22.92 28.68 -22.21
CA THR A 213 23.48 29.04 -23.51
C THR A 213 24.96 29.40 -23.39
N GLU A 214 25.41 29.74 -22.17
CA GLU A 214 26.82 30.00 -21.86
C GLU A 214 27.68 28.73 -21.84
N ASP A 215 27.12 27.55 -21.55
CA ASP A 215 27.88 26.29 -21.61
C ASP A 215 28.15 25.82 -23.06
N LEU A 216 27.26 26.14 -24.02
CA LEU A 216 27.44 25.77 -25.43
C LEU A 216 28.51 26.65 -26.12
N GLU A 217 28.55 27.95 -25.82
CA GLU A 217 29.59 28.83 -26.37
C GLU A 217 30.97 28.59 -25.74
N VAL A 218 31.03 28.19 -24.47
CA VAL A 218 32.28 27.80 -23.79
C VAL A 218 32.78 26.42 -24.26
N GLU A 219 31.89 25.45 -24.53
CA GLU A 219 32.28 24.16 -25.11
C GLU A 219 32.73 24.29 -26.58
N GLU A 220 32.12 25.16 -27.38
CA GLU A 220 32.51 25.42 -28.77
C GLU A 220 33.88 26.14 -28.84
N GLN A 221 34.14 27.09 -27.94
CA GLN A 221 35.45 27.73 -27.79
C GLN A 221 36.54 26.76 -27.31
N LEU A 222 36.20 25.77 -26.47
CA LEU A 222 37.14 24.76 -25.97
C LEU A 222 37.46 23.69 -27.02
N LEU A 223 36.52 23.34 -27.90
CA LEU A 223 36.76 22.51 -29.09
C LEU A 223 37.69 23.20 -30.10
N ALA A 224 37.45 24.48 -30.40
CA ALA A 224 38.32 25.27 -31.29
C ALA A 224 39.75 25.46 -30.76
N LEU A 225 39.93 25.51 -29.43
CA LEU A 225 41.26 25.53 -28.80
C LEU A 225 41.98 24.17 -28.83
N LYS A 226 41.24 23.06 -28.71
CA LYS A 226 41.80 21.70 -28.79
C LYS A 226 42.22 21.32 -30.21
N GLU A 227 41.49 21.76 -31.24
CA GLU A 227 41.90 21.56 -32.64
C GLU A 227 43.15 22.37 -33.01
N LYS A 228 43.33 23.58 -32.45
CA LYS A 228 44.56 24.37 -32.62
C LYS A 228 45.78 23.82 -31.89
N LEU A 229 45.59 22.97 -30.86
CA LEU A 229 46.68 22.40 -30.06
C LEU A 229 47.06 20.97 -30.45
N ASN A 230 46.34 20.33 -31.37
CA ASN A 230 46.65 19.00 -31.91
C ASN A 230 47.19 19.02 -33.34
N HIS A 231 47.84 20.12 -33.74
CA HIS A 231 48.62 20.21 -34.96
C HIS A 231 50.01 20.81 -34.74
#